data_AF-A0A1W9TEX8-F1
#
_entry.id   AF-A0A1W9TEX8-F1
#
_cell.length_a   1.000
_cell.length_b   1.000
_cell.length_c   1.000
_cell.angle_alpha   90.00
_cell.angle_beta   90.00
_cell.angle_gamma   90.00
#
_symmetry.space_group_name_H-M   'P 1'
#
loop_
_entity.id
_entity.type
_entity.pdbx_description
1 polymer ?
#
loop_
_entity_poly.entity_id
_entity_poly.type
_entity_poly.pdbx_seq_one_letter_code
_entity_poly.pdbx_strand_id
1 'polypeptide(L)'
;MYIKNRIKEKIILEIREEIELANGNEIFFRGKLNNEKIVDRIEILARGNSYSVPALLKRMKKKEIMIHNHPSGDLRPSDNDIKISSIYGNMGGGSYIINNEVDNIYVVAEAHNEEKKKINIDKYFQKEGILSKKFKNYEFREEQLKMAKTIEKGLNEEEKVLIEAGTGTGKTLAYLIPALKWGLANEEKVIVSTNTINLQEQLLNKDLPIVKKVLDKEFKKVIVKGRGNYLCLRKAKNINNTDLGDFSESEMDNLQKIIDWSGRTNSGDRNEMNFQVSFKIWEKVASEGDICLRNKCPHYEKCFFMKARKQVNDADLLITNHHIYFADLSIRKETGFTTEYAVLPNYEVVIFDEAHNIEKVAKDYFSYEISKYKFNKLMNQLYNYKGERNQKSGSL
;
A
#
# COMPACT_ATOMS: atom_id res chain seq x y z
N MET A 1 -21.97 12.69 -26.12
CA MET A 1 -20.71 13.49 -26.01
C MET A 1 -19.85 13.13 -27.21
N TYR A 2 -19.17 14.07 -27.87
CA TYR A 2 -18.44 13.76 -29.11
C TYR A 2 -17.19 12.92 -28.80
N ILE A 3 -17.09 11.73 -29.41
CA ILE A 3 -16.01 10.78 -29.10
C ILE A 3 -14.60 11.33 -29.37
N LYS A 4 -14.47 12.21 -30.37
CA LYS A 4 -13.20 12.88 -30.72
C LYS A 4 -12.66 13.78 -29.60
N ASN A 5 -13.49 14.21 -28.66
CA ASN A 5 -13.05 15.00 -27.51
C ASN A 5 -12.42 14.12 -26.41
N ARG A 6 -12.46 12.79 -26.56
CA ARG A 6 -11.98 11.82 -25.56
C ARG A 6 -10.99 10.81 -26.09
N ILE A 7 -11.07 10.49 -27.38
CA ILE A 7 -10.16 9.55 -28.04
C ILE A 7 -9.64 10.23 -29.31
N LYS A 8 -8.32 10.23 -29.49
CA LYS A 8 -7.68 10.82 -30.67
C LYS A 8 -8.14 10.08 -31.92
N GLU A 9 -8.35 10.80 -33.03
CA GLU A 9 -8.93 10.23 -34.26
C GLU A 9 -8.17 9.01 -34.79
N LYS A 10 -6.83 9.04 -34.74
CA LYS A 10 -6.00 7.88 -35.09
C LYS A 10 -6.34 6.65 -34.24
N ILE A 11 -6.55 6.85 -32.94
CA ILE A 11 -6.85 5.77 -31.99
C ILE A 11 -8.27 5.24 -32.20
N ILE A 12 -9.23 6.07 -32.58
CA ILE A 12 -10.58 5.63 -32.94
C ILE A 12 -10.51 4.59 -34.08
N LEU A 13 -9.69 4.86 -35.11
CA LEU A 13 -9.49 3.94 -36.22
C LEU A 13 -8.81 2.64 -35.76
N GLU A 14 -7.76 2.73 -34.94
CA GLU A 14 -7.07 1.55 -34.37
C GLU A 14 -8.03 0.68 -33.53
N ILE A 15 -8.91 1.28 -32.72
CA ILE A 15 -9.93 0.53 -31.96
C ILE A 15 -10.91 -0.18 -32.89
N ARG A 16 -11.39 0.51 -33.94
CA ARG A 16 -12.37 -0.05 -34.87
C ARG A 16 -11.81 -1.25 -35.63
N GLU A 17 -10.58 -1.14 -36.14
CA GLU A 17 -9.87 -2.24 -36.80
C GLU A 17 -9.77 -3.47 -35.88
N GLU A 18 -9.45 -3.28 -34.60
CA GLU A 18 -9.35 -4.38 -33.64
C GLU A 18 -10.71 -5.03 -33.32
N ILE A 19 -11.78 -4.24 -33.23
CA ILE A 19 -13.15 -4.74 -33.06
C ILE A 19 -13.59 -5.56 -34.28
N GLU A 20 -13.31 -5.07 -35.49
CA GLU A 20 -13.58 -5.78 -36.74
C GLU A 20 -12.82 -7.12 -36.81
N LEU A 21 -11.52 -7.13 -36.45
CA LEU A 21 -10.71 -8.34 -36.35
C LEU A 21 -11.25 -9.36 -35.34
N ALA A 22 -11.99 -8.91 -34.32
CA ALA A 22 -12.67 -9.77 -33.38
C ALA A 22 -14.11 -10.12 -33.79
N ASN A 23 -14.53 -9.83 -35.02
CA ASN A 23 -15.90 -10.01 -35.53
C ASN A 23 -16.95 -9.27 -34.69
N GLY A 24 -16.63 -8.06 -34.23
CA GLY A 24 -17.54 -7.23 -33.44
C GLY A 24 -17.74 -7.70 -32.00
N ASN A 25 -17.00 -8.72 -31.55
CA ASN A 25 -17.04 -9.18 -30.17
C ASN A 25 -16.48 -8.12 -29.20
N GLU A 26 -16.85 -8.25 -27.93
CA GLU A 26 -16.33 -7.38 -26.87
C GLU A 26 -14.82 -7.51 -26.73
N ILE A 27 -14.14 -6.37 -26.66
CA ILE A 27 -12.71 -6.22 -26.45
C ILE A 27 -12.51 -5.21 -25.33
N PHE A 28 -11.60 -5.53 -24.42
CA PHE A 28 -11.14 -4.61 -23.39
C PHE A 28 -9.82 -3.99 -23.81
N PHE A 29 -9.77 -2.66 -23.82
CA PHE A 29 -8.59 -1.86 -24.12
C PHE A 29 -8.15 -1.07 -22.88
N ARG A 30 -6.84 -0.83 -22.83
CA ARG A 30 -6.18 0.11 -21.92
C ARG A 30 -5.80 1.36 -22.69
N GLY A 31 -6.51 2.45 -22.47
CA GLY A 31 -6.22 3.78 -23.01
C GLY A 31 -5.28 4.58 -22.10
N LYS A 32 -4.27 5.22 -22.67
CA LYS A 32 -3.42 6.20 -21.98
C LYS A 32 -3.81 7.61 -22.40
N LEU A 33 -3.92 8.50 -21.42
CA LEU A 33 -4.24 9.90 -21.63
C LEU A 33 -2.98 10.70 -21.97
N ASN A 34 -3.11 11.65 -22.89
CA ASN A 34 -2.15 12.72 -23.09
C ASN A 34 -2.37 13.88 -22.08
N ASN A 35 -1.59 14.96 -22.21
CA ASN A 35 -1.71 16.16 -21.35
C ASN A 35 -3.06 16.88 -21.50
N GLU A 36 -3.76 16.71 -22.62
CA GLU A 36 -5.09 17.27 -22.88
C GLU A 36 -6.22 16.35 -22.37
N LYS A 37 -5.88 15.26 -21.65
CA LYS A 37 -6.83 14.27 -21.14
C LYS A 37 -7.61 13.54 -22.25
N ILE A 38 -6.98 13.37 -23.42
CA ILE A 38 -7.48 12.60 -24.56
C ILE A 38 -6.68 11.30 -24.66
N VAL A 39 -7.37 10.18 -24.91
CA VAL A 39 -6.71 8.89 -25.15
C VAL A 39 -5.92 8.95 -26.46
N ASP A 40 -4.60 8.84 -26.36
CA ASP A 40 -3.68 8.95 -27.51
C ASP A 40 -2.90 7.67 -27.81
N ARG A 41 -3.05 6.65 -26.95
CA ARG A 41 -2.51 5.29 -27.12
C ARG A 41 -3.46 4.28 -26.51
N ILE A 42 -3.52 3.09 -27.11
CA ILE A 42 -4.29 1.95 -26.62
C ILE A 42 -3.43 0.68 -26.55
N GLU A 43 -3.86 -0.28 -25.74
CA GLU A 43 -3.35 -1.65 -25.74
C GLU A 43 -4.49 -2.61 -25.44
N ILE A 44 -4.53 -3.75 -26.12
CA ILE A 44 -5.56 -4.77 -25.92
C ILE A 44 -5.27 -5.56 -24.65
N LEU A 45 -6.25 -5.59 -23.75
CA LEU A 45 -6.21 -6.38 -22.53
C LEU A 45 -6.81 -7.76 -22.75
N ALA A 46 -7.99 -7.86 -23.36
CA ALA A 46 -8.67 -9.12 -23.59
C ALA A 46 -9.59 -9.03 -24.80
N ARG A 47 -9.83 -10.17 -25.45
CA ARG A 47 -10.85 -10.36 -26.49
C ARG A 47 -11.87 -11.40 -26.00
N GLY A 48 -13.16 -11.10 -26.10
CA GLY A 48 -14.26 -11.98 -25.69
C GLY A 48 -14.72 -11.81 -24.23
N ASN A 49 -15.67 -12.66 -23.84
CA ASN A 49 -16.45 -12.59 -22.59
C ASN A 49 -15.90 -13.45 -21.43
N SER A 50 -14.78 -14.14 -21.62
CA SER A 50 -14.30 -15.20 -20.70
C SER A 50 -13.27 -14.73 -19.65
N TYR A 51 -12.89 -13.45 -19.64
CA TYR A 51 -11.88 -12.93 -18.71
C TYR A 51 -12.49 -12.41 -17.40
N SER A 52 -11.91 -12.81 -16.26
CA SER A 52 -12.35 -12.31 -14.96
C SER A 52 -11.99 -10.83 -14.76
N VAL A 53 -12.93 -10.05 -14.24
CA VAL A 53 -12.75 -8.63 -13.86
C VAL A 53 -11.46 -8.37 -13.06
N PRO A 54 -11.09 -9.17 -12.05
CA PRO A 54 -9.86 -8.95 -11.29
C PRO A 54 -8.59 -9.05 -12.14
N ALA A 55 -8.58 -9.89 -13.18
CA ALA A 55 -7.42 -10.08 -14.04
C ALA A 55 -7.18 -8.87 -14.97
N LEU A 56 -8.26 -8.22 -15.44
CA LEU A 56 -8.17 -6.98 -16.21
C LEU A 56 -7.59 -5.84 -15.35
N LEU A 57 -8.11 -5.67 -14.13
CA LEU A 57 -7.67 -4.62 -13.21
C LEU A 57 -6.19 -4.73 -12.83
N LYS A 58 -5.64 -5.95 -12.71
CA LYS A 58 -4.20 -6.16 -12.44
C LYS A 58 -3.29 -5.59 -13.52
N ARG A 59 -3.78 -5.41 -14.74
CA ARG A 59 -3.01 -4.90 -15.89
C ARG A 59 -3.17 -3.40 -16.10
N MET A 60 -4.10 -2.76 -15.38
CA MET A 60 -4.33 -1.31 -15.44
C MET A 60 -3.37 -0.56 -14.52
N LYS A 61 -2.96 0.65 -14.92
CA LYS A 61 -2.22 1.59 -14.06
C LYS A 61 -3.15 2.70 -13.56
N LYS A 62 -2.68 3.53 -12.62
CA LYS A 62 -3.41 4.73 -12.19
C LYS A 62 -3.55 5.72 -13.36
N LYS A 63 -4.61 6.53 -13.36
CA LYS A 63 -4.89 7.58 -14.36
C LYS A 63 -5.03 7.11 -15.82
N GLU A 64 -5.15 5.79 -16.06
CA GLU A 64 -5.46 5.22 -17.38
C GLU A 64 -6.98 5.05 -17.54
N ILE A 65 -7.42 4.79 -18.77
CA ILE A 65 -8.82 4.58 -19.13
C ILE A 65 -9.01 3.12 -19.53
N MET A 66 -9.95 2.43 -18.90
CA MET A 66 -10.44 1.16 -19.42
C MET A 66 -11.55 1.44 -20.43
N ILE A 67 -11.40 0.92 -21.64
CA ILE A 67 -12.36 1.10 -22.73
C ILE A 67 -12.84 -0.28 -23.15
N HIS A 68 -14.14 -0.49 -23.29
CA HIS A 68 -14.66 -1.69 -23.94
C HIS A 68 -15.85 -1.37 -24.83
N ASN A 69 -16.03 -2.18 -25.86
CA ASN A 69 -17.17 -2.06 -26.77
C ASN A 69 -18.35 -2.90 -26.31
N HIS A 70 -19.56 -2.36 -26.43
CA HIS A 70 -20.80 -3.14 -26.36
C HIS A 70 -21.22 -3.56 -27.77
N PRO A 71 -21.15 -4.87 -28.12
CA PRO A 71 -21.51 -5.36 -29.45
C PRO A 71 -22.96 -5.07 -29.86
N SER A 72 -23.85 -4.94 -28.87
CA SER A 72 -25.26 -4.60 -29.09
C SER A 72 -25.48 -3.16 -29.54
N GLY A 73 -24.49 -2.27 -29.38
CA GLY A 73 -24.63 -0.82 -29.58
C GLY A 73 -25.33 -0.08 -28.43
N ASP A 74 -25.88 -0.79 -27.44
CA ASP A 74 -26.47 -0.19 -26.24
C ASP A 74 -25.38 0.14 -25.22
N LEU A 75 -25.06 1.42 -25.05
CA LEU A 75 -23.97 1.88 -24.18
C LEU A 75 -24.37 2.04 -22.71
N ARG A 76 -25.59 1.63 -22.32
CA ARG A 76 -25.98 1.66 -20.91
C ARG A 76 -25.11 0.67 -20.12
N PRO A 77 -24.47 1.10 -19.02
CA PRO A 77 -23.61 0.23 -18.24
C PRO A 77 -24.44 -0.85 -17.53
N SER A 78 -23.96 -2.08 -17.57
CA SER A 78 -24.47 -3.19 -16.75
C SER A 78 -24.02 -3.05 -15.29
N ASP A 79 -24.59 -3.85 -14.39
CA ASP A 79 -24.15 -3.91 -12.98
C ASP A 79 -22.66 -4.28 -12.86
N ASN A 80 -22.15 -5.10 -13.78
CA ASN A 80 -20.74 -5.46 -13.83
C ASN A 80 -19.88 -4.25 -14.24
N ASP A 81 -20.30 -3.47 -15.24
CA ASP A 81 -19.58 -2.27 -15.68
C ASP A 81 -19.52 -1.23 -14.56
N ILE A 82 -20.62 -1.02 -13.86
CA ILE A 82 -20.68 -0.11 -12.70
C ILE A 82 -19.73 -0.58 -11.61
N LYS A 83 -19.72 -1.88 -11.30
CA LYS A 83 -18.83 -2.46 -10.28
C LYS A 83 -17.36 -2.32 -10.67
N ILE A 84 -17.02 -2.63 -11.91
CA ILE A 84 -15.66 -2.50 -12.46
C ILE A 84 -15.21 -1.03 -12.39
N SER A 85 -16.05 -0.13 -12.90
CA SER A 85 -15.82 1.32 -12.92
C SER A 85 -15.66 1.88 -11.51
N SER A 86 -16.47 1.45 -10.54
CA SER A 86 -16.34 1.86 -9.14
C SER A 86 -15.00 1.41 -8.53
N ILE A 87 -14.61 0.14 -8.74
CA ILE A 87 -13.34 -0.38 -8.22
C ILE A 87 -12.15 0.37 -8.86
N TYR A 88 -12.18 0.59 -10.17
CA TYR A 88 -11.09 1.23 -10.89
C TYR A 88 -11.05 2.76 -10.70
N GLY A 89 -12.22 3.40 -10.58
CA GLY A 89 -12.38 4.81 -10.24
C GLY A 89 -11.74 5.16 -8.91
N ASN A 90 -11.88 4.28 -7.90
CA ASN A 90 -11.18 4.40 -6.62
C ASN A 90 -9.64 4.28 -6.74
N MET A 91 -9.12 3.80 -7.88
CA MET A 91 -7.68 3.78 -8.20
C MET A 91 -7.23 5.02 -8.99
N GLY A 92 -8.14 5.96 -9.24
CA GLY A 92 -7.91 7.15 -10.07
C GLY A 92 -8.04 6.89 -11.57
N GLY A 93 -8.51 5.71 -11.98
CA GLY A 93 -8.71 5.34 -13.38
C GLY A 93 -10.09 5.72 -13.91
N GLY A 94 -10.24 5.80 -15.23
CA GLY A 94 -11.53 6.05 -15.89
C GLY A 94 -12.07 4.80 -16.59
N SER A 95 -13.36 4.79 -16.92
CA SER A 95 -14.01 3.70 -17.64
C SER A 95 -14.98 4.23 -18.69
N TYR A 96 -14.76 3.84 -19.95
CA TYR A 96 -15.55 4.24 -21.11
C TYR A 96 -16.17 3.01 -21.78
N ILE A 97 -17.43 3.13 -22.19
CA ILE A 97 -18.12 2.15 -23.04
C ILE A 97 -18.30 2.79 -24.41
N ILE A 98 -17.94 2.07 -25.46
CA ILE A 98 -18.09 2.52 -26.85
C ILE A 98 -18.95 1.53 -27.64
N ASN A 99 -19.49 1.94 -28.79
CA ASN A 99 -20.10 1.01 -29.73
C ASN A 99 -19.03 0.47 -30.70
N ASN A 100 -19.39 -0.55 -31.49
CA ASN A 100 -18.48 -1.18 -32.45
C ASN A 100 -17.99 -0.21 -33.54
N GLU A 101 -18.84 0.73 -33.95
CA GLU A 101 -18.46 1.78 -34.91
C GLU A 101 -17.53 2.83 -34.30
N VAL A 102 -17.34 2.84 -32.98
CA VAL A 102 -16.49 3.80 -32.26
C VAL A 102 -16.85 5.25 -32.63
N ASP A 103 -18.15 5.54 -32.72
CA ASP A 103 -18.68 6.88 -32.98
C ASP A 103 -19.44 7.45 -31.77
N ASN A 104 -19.85 6.57 -30.85
CA ASN A 104 -20.54 6.89 -29.63
C ASN A 104 -19.77 6.37 -28.42
N ILE A 105 -19.87 7.13 -27.33
CA ILE A 105 -19.17 6.86 -26.07
C ILE A 105 -20.07 7.21 -24.90
N TYR A 106 -20.08 6.31 -23.92
CA TYR A 106 -20.63 6.53 -22.59
C TYR A 106 -19.50 6.49 -21.57
N VAL A 107 -19.36 7.56 -20.79
CA VAL A 107 -18.35 7.64 -19.73
C VAL A 107 -18.98 7.15 -18.44
N VAL A 108 -18.58 5.95 -18.00
CA VAL A 108 -19.06 5.36 -16.74
C VAL A 108 -18.38 6.05 -15.55
N ALA A 109 -17.08 6.31 -15.67
CA ALA A 109 -16.31 7.13 -14.73
C ALA A 109 -15.19 7.89 -15.45
N GLU A 110 -14.97 9.12 -15.02
CA GLU A 110 -13.82 9.93 -15.44
C GLU A 110 -12.56 9.45 -14.71
N ALA A 111 -11.41 9.46 -15.38
CA ALA A 111 -10.14 9.32 -14.66
C ALA A 111 -9.95 10.52 -13.74
N HIS A 112 -9.61 10.24 -12.48
CA HIS A 112 -9.32 11.28 -11.49
C HIS A 112 -8.01 11.96 -11.88
N ASN A 113 -8.13 13.12 -12.52
CA ASN A 113 -7.01 13.95 -12.97
C ASN A 113 -7.17 15.37 -12.39
N GLU A 114 -7.18 15.45 -11.06
CA GLU A 114 -6.96 16.72 -10.39
C GLU A 114 -5.48 17.10 -10.57
N GLU A 115 -5.24 18.27 -11.14
CA GLU A 115 -3.90 18.84 -11.15
C GLU A 115 -3.43 18.98 -9.71
N LYS A 116 -2.28 18.37 -9.41
CA LYS A 116 -1.72 18.45 -8.07
C LYS A 116 -1.35 19.89 -7.76
N LYS A 117 -1.86 20.40 -6.65
CA LYS A 117 -1.53 21.73 -6.11
C LYS A 117 -0.04 21.76 -5.83
N LYS A 118 0.64 22.69 -6.50
CA LYS A 118 2.06 22.95 -6.25
C LYS A 118 2.25 23.60 -4.89
N ILE A 119 3.37 23.29 -4.25
CA ILE A 119 3.76 23.88 -2.97
C ILE A 119 4.92 24.86 -3.16
N ASN A 120 5.01 25.81 -2.23
CA ASN A 120 6.18 26.68 -2.04
C ASN A 120 6.73 26.52 -0.60
N ILE A 121 8.03 26.22 -0.44
CA ILE A 121 8.70 25.99 0.85
C ILE A 121 9.69 27.08 1.27
N ASP A 122 9.85 28.15 0.48
CA ASP A 122 10.84 29.21 0.74
C ASP A 122 10.73 29.79 2.15
N LYS A 123 9.51 30.11 2.55
CA LYS A 123 9.21 30.70 3.85
C LYS A 123 9.63 29.86 5.06
N TYR A 124 9.92 28.56 4.90
CA TYR A 124 10.30 27.69 6.02
C TYR A 124 11.80 27.70 6.29
N PHE A 125 12.62 27.56 5.24
CA PHE A 125 14.06 27.26 5.34
C PHE A 125 14.98 28.46 5.09
N GLN A 126 14.45 29.62 4.68
CA GLN A 126 15.25 30.84 4.58
C GLN A 126 15.85 31.27 5.93
N LYS A 127 16.91 32.09 5.89
CA LYS A 127 17.62 32.59 7.08
C LYS A 127 16.67 33.21 8.13
N GLU A 128 15.67 33.95 7.68
CA GLU A 128 14.61 34.55 8.51
C GLU A 128 13.24 33.87 8.35
N GLY A 129 13.26 32.59 7.97
CA GLY A 129 12.08 31.76 7.77
C GLY A 129 11.36 31.33 9.05
N ILE A 130 10.32 30.53 8.88
CA ILE A 130 9.49 30.03 9.99
C ILE A 130 10.32 29.16 10.96
N LEU A 131 11.28 28.39 10.45
CA LEU A 131 12.13 27.55 11.29
C LEU A 131 12.98 28.38 12.27
N SER A 132 13.66 29.43 11.79
CA SER A 132 14.46 30.31 12.66
C SER A 132 13.60 31.11 13.64
N LYS A 133 12.38 31.48 13.25
CA LYS A 133 11.43 32.18 14.13
C LYS A 133 10.84 31.30 15.23
N LYS A 134 10.52 30.03 14.93
CA LYS A 134 9.89 29.12 15.91
C LYS A 134 10.90 28.40 16.82
N PHE A 135 12.16 28.27 16.39
CA PHE A 135 13.17 27.50 17.13
C PHE A 135 14.45 28.33 17.34
N LYS A 136 14.69 28.75 18.59
CA LYS A 136 15.85 29.59 18.97
C LYS A 136 17.22 28.99 18.61
N ASN A 137 17.33 27.67 18.60
CA ASN A 137 18.58 26.96 18.30
C ASN A 137 18.64 26.48 16.83
N TYR A 138 17.74 26.97 15.97
CA TYR A 138 17.82 26.65 14.54
C TYR A 138 18.96 27.43 13.89
N GLU A 139 19.84 26.70 13.24
CA GLU A 139 20.92 27.25 12.43
C GLU A 139 20.56 27.08 10.95
N PHE A 140 20.60 28.18 10.20
CA PHE A 140 20.41 28.16 8.76
C PHE A 140 21.56 27.37 8.09
N ARG A 141 21.19 26.40 7.24
CA ARG A 141 22.13 25.60 6.46
C ARG A 141 21.71 25.63 4.99
N GLU A 142 22.59 26.11 4.14
CA GLU A 142 22.32 26.22 2.70
C GLU A 142 22.03 24.84 2.08
N GLU A 143 22.75 23.80 2.50
CA GLU A 143 22.53 22.41 2.07
C GLU A 143 21.12 21.91 2.40
N GLN A 144 20.58 22.30 3.57
CA GLN A 144 19.23 21.93 3.98
C GLN A 144 18.18 22.58 3.07
N LEU A 145 18.36 23.87 2.75
CA LEU A 145 17.49 24.60 1.83
C LEU A 145 17.56 23.99 0.42
N LYS A 146 18.78 23.71 -0.06
CA LYS A 146 19.00 23.08 -1.37
C LYS A 146 18.30 21.72 -1.47
N MET A 147 18.46 20.87 -0.44
CA MET A 147 17.75 19.57 -0.37
C MET A 147 16.23 19.76 -0.40
N ALA A 148 15.69 20.64 0.44
CA ALA A 148 14.25 20.90 0.50
C ALA A 148 13.68 21.44 -0.82
N LYS A 149 14.44 22.29 -1.52
CA LYS A 149 14.10 22.83 -2.84
C LYS A 149 14.08 21.77 -3.93
N THR A 150 15.08 20.88 -3.96
CA THR A 150 15.10 19.76 -4.89
C THR A 150 13.91 18.84 -4.68
N ILE A 151 13.55 18.57 -3.42
CA ILE A 151 12.37 17.76 -3.08
C ILE A 151 11.07 18.45 -3.47
N GLU A 152 10.93 19.76 -3.19
CA GLU A 152 9.79 20.56 -3.63
C GLU A 152 9.59 20.47 -5.14
N LYS A 153 10.67 20.64 -5.92
CA LYS A 153 10.61 20.55 -7.37
C LYS A 153 10.13 19.16 -7.80
N GLY A 154 10.73 18.10 -7.27
CA GLY A 154 10.33 16.73 -7.59
C GLY A 154 8.88 16.42 -7.24
N LEU A 155 8.38 16.92 -6.11
CA LEU A 155 6.97 16.77 -5.73
C LEU A 155 6.02 17.55 -6.67
N ASN A 156 6.39 18.77 -7.05
CA ASN A 156 5.58 19.63 -7.92
C ASN A 156 5.56 19.17 -9.39
N GLU A 157 6.61 18.48 -9.82
CA GLU A 157 6.80 18.00 -11.20
C GLU A 157 6.59 16.48 -11.33
N GLU A 158 6.20 15.80 -10.25
CA GLU A 158 6.03 14.34 -10.17
C GLU A 158 7.30 13.55 -10.60
N GLU A 159 8.48 14.08 -10.28
CA GLU A 159 9.79 13.49 -10.60
C GLU A 159 10.41 12.70 -9.44
N LYS A 160 11.24 11.71 -9.79
CA LYS A 160 12.03 10.96 -8.81
C LYS A 160 13.25 11.78 -8.40
N VAL A 161 13.50 11.86 -7.11
CA VAL A 161 14.60 12.63 -6.54
C VAL A 161 15.55 11.70 -5.79
N LEU A 162 16.84 11.79 -6.12
CA LEU A 162 17.93 11.12 -5.40
C LEU A 162 18.85 12.19 -4.82
N ILE A 163 19.06 12.14 -3.50
CA ILE A 163 19.87 13.13 -2.79
C ILE A 163 20.84 12.39 -1.87
N GLU A 164 22.12 12.69 -2.04
CA GLU A 164 23.14 12.40 -1.05
C GLU A 164 23.30 13.63 -0.15
N ALA A 165 23.19 13.43 1.16
CA ALA A 165 23.32 14.51 2.13
C ALA A 165 24.08 14.02 3.36
N GLY A 166 25.04 14.82 3.83
CA GLY A 166 25.86 14.52 5.00
C GLY A 166 25.03 14.37 6.29
N THR A 167 25.62 13.77 7.31
CA THR A 167 25.01 13.73 8.66
C THR A 167 24.91 15.14 9.25
N GLY A 168 23.92 15.39 10.11
CA GLY A 168 23.75 16.70 10.75
C GLY A 168 23.20 17.83 9.86
N THR A 169 22.99 17.61 8.57
CA THR A 169 22.45 18.61 7.61
C THR A 169 20.97 18.95 7.80
N GLY A 170 20.28 18.30 8.74
CA GLY A 170 18.85 18.51 8.99
C GLY A 170 17.95 17.86 7.92
N LYS A 171 18.40 16.73 7.35
CA LYS A 171 17.73 15.93 6.31
C LYS A 171 16.25 15.67 6.61
N THR A 172 15.95 15.28 7.85
CA THR A 172 14.60 14.89 8.26
C THR A 172 13.59 16.01 8.05
N LEU A 173 13.90 17.23 8.49
CA LEU A 173 13.02 18.38 8.25
C LEU A 173 12.95 18.73 6.77
N ALA A 174 14.09 18.66 6.08
CA ALA A 174 14.20 18.99 4.65
C ALA A 174 13.30 18.11 3.76
N TYR A 175 13.08 16.84 4.11
CA TYR A 175 12.12 15.99 3.40
C TYR A 175 10.71 16.04 3.99
N LEU A 176 10.54 16.12 5.32
CA LEU A 176 9.20 16.04 5.93
C LEU A 176 8.35 17.26 5.63
N ILE A 177 8.91 18.47 5.71
CA ILE A 177 8.15 19.72 5.51
C ILE A 177 7.56 19.79 4.09
N PRO A 178 8.34 19.66 3.00
CA PRO A 178 7.76 19.68 1.65
C PRO A 178 6.81 18.50 1.43
N ALA A 179 7.17 17.28 1.83
CA ALA A 179 6.33 16.11 1.58
C ALA A 179 4.96 16.19 2.27
N LEU A 180 4.92 16.53 3.56
CA LEU A 180 3.66 16.71 4.29
C LEU A 180 2.87 17.90 3.78
N LYS A 181 3.53 19.01 3.43
CA LYS A 181 2.83 20.16 2.84
C LYS A 181 2.16 19.79 1.52
N TRP A 182 2.84 19.03 0.67
CA TRP A 182 2.31 18.56 -0.60
C TRP A 182 1.19 17.55 -0.38
N GLY A 183 1.39 16.56 0.50
CA GLY A 183 0.38 15.55 0.82
C GLY A 183 -0.91 16.18 1.35
N LEU A 184 -0.80 17.10 2.32
CA LEU A 184 -1.96 17.81 2.88
C LEU A 184 -2.64 18.76 1.88
N ALA A 185 -1.91 19.33 0.92
CA ALA A 185 -2.52 20.20 -0.10
C ALA A 185 -3.33 19.40 -1.14
N ASN A 186 -2.91 18.16 -1.37
CA ASN A 186 -3.44 17.26 -2.40
C ASN A 186 -4.28 16.11 -1.85
N GLU A 187 -4.51 16.06 -0.53
CA GLU A 187 -5.21 14.97 0.17
C GLU A 187 -4.58 13.59 -0.09
N GLU A 188 -3.26 13.59 -0.27
CA GLU A 188 -2.46 12.41 -0.58
C GLU A 188 -1.65 11.93 0.62
N LYS A 189 -1.48 10.60 0.70
CA LYS A 189 -0.69 9.96 1.75
C LYS A 189 0.80 10.02 1.45
N VAL A 190 1.58 10.33 2.48
CA VAL A 190 3.04 10.34 2.44
C VAL A 190 3.56 9.13 3.20
N ILE A 191 4.46 8.37 2.58
CA ILE A 191 5.17 7.27 3.24
C ILE A 191 6.61 7.69 3.53
N VAL A 192 7.06 7.45 4.75
CA VAL A 192 8.48 7.53 5.13
C VAL A 192 8.92 6.13 5.54
N SER A 193 9.82 5.56 4.75
CA SER A 193 10.44 4.28 5.01
C SER A 193 11.83 4.50 5.60
N THR A 194 12.06 4.05 6.82
CA THR A 194 13.37 4.13 7.49
C THR A 194 14.02 2.75 7.63
N ASN A 195 15.29 2.72 8.02
CA ASN A 195 16.01 1.46 8.22
C ASN A 195 15.82 0.86 9.63
N THR A 196 15.86 1.68 10.69
CA THR A 196 15.90 1.20 12.09
C THR A 196 14.77 1.74 12.96
N ILE A 197 14.44 1.02 14.04
CA ILE A 197 13.43 1.43 15.04
C ILE A 197 13.84 2.75 15.71
N ASN A 198 15.12 2.92 16.06
CA ASN A 198 15.62 4.15 16.69
C ASN A 198 15.39 5.38 15.80
N LEU A 199 15.57 5.26 14.48
CA LEU A 199 15.27 6.35 13.54
C LEU A 199 13.76 6.67 13.51
N GLN A 200 12.89 5.66 13.62
CA GLN A 200 11.45 5.88 13.72
C GLN A 200 11.09 6.62 15.02
N GLU A 201 11.66 6.21 16.16
CA GLU A 201 11.43 6.88 17.44
C GLU A 201 11.92 8.33 17.43
N GLN A 202 13.08 8.59 16.83
CA GLN A 202 13.59 9.95 16.65
C GLN A 202 12.62 10.79 15.81
N LEU A 203 12.16 10.25 14.68
CA LEU A 203 11.20 10.89 13.80
C LEU A 203 9.89 11.22 14.54
N LEU A 204 9.40 10.29 15.37
CA LEU A 204 8.14 10.43 16.09
C LEU A 204 8.19 11.42 17.26
N ASN A 205 9.27 11.36 18.04
CA ASN A 205 9.38 12.05 19.33
C ASN A 205 10.12 13.39 19.23
N LYS A 206 10.94 13.60 18.19
CA LYS A 206 11.70 14.85 17.99
C LYS A 206 11.26 15.58 16.73
N ASP A 207 11.34 14.94 15.57
CA ASP A 207 11.20 15.65 14.28
C ASP A 207 9.75 16.02 13.95
N LEU A 208 8.80 15.09 14.09
CA LEU A 208 7.39 15.36 13.78
C LEU A 208 6.73 16.42 14.69
N PRO A 209 7.02 16.49 16.00
CA PRO A 209 6.60 17.62 16.83
C PRO A 209 7.08 18.98 16.30
N ILE A 210 8.31 19.04 15.77
CA ILE A 210 8.84 20.24 15.13
C ILE A 210 8.04 20.55 13.87
N VAL A 211 7.87 19.58 12.98
CA VAL A 211 7.15 19.75 11.71
C VAL A 211 5.70 20.21 11.94
N LYS A 212 5.00 19.61 12.91
CA LYS A 212 3.64 20.02 13.30
C LYS A 212 3.58 21.49 13.71
N LYS A 213 4.53 21.96 14.54
CA LYS A 213 4.64 23.38 14.90
C LYS A 213 4.95 24.27 13.71
N VAL A 214 5.79 23.82 12.78
CA VAL A 214 6.23 24.61 11.61
C VAL A 214 5.11 24.76 10.57
N LEU A 215 4.39 23.68 10.28
CA LEU A 215 3.31 23.68 9.30
C LEU A 215 2.04 24.34 9.81
N ASP A 216 1.88 24.45 11.14
CA ASP A 216 0.69 24.99 11.79
C ASP A 216 -0.60 24.28 11.36
N LYS A 217 -0.48 22.95 11.18
CA LYS A 217 -1.56 22.06 10.77
C LYS A 217 -1.52 20.77 11.57
N GLU A 218 -2.70 20.26 11.89
CA GLU A 218 -2.87 18.90 12.36
C GLU A 218 -2.75 17.92 11.19
N PHE A 219 -2.12 16.78 11.45
CA PHE A 219 -2.06 15.66 10.51
C PHE A 219 -1.97 14.35 11.31
N LYS A 220 -2.59 13.30 10.79
CA LYS A 220 -2.61 11.96 11.38
C LYS A 220 -1.36 11.20 10.95
N LYS A 221 -0.59 10.73 11.93
CA LYS A 221 0.61 9.90 11.72
C LYS A 221 0.39 8.50 12.28
N VAL A 222 0.85 7.47 11.56
CA VAL A 222 0.76 6.07 12.00
C VAL A 222 2.06 5.32 11.68
N ILE A 223 2.51 4.49 12.62
CA ILE A 223 3.57 3.51 12.37
C ILE A 223 2.92 2.26 11.77
N VAL A 224 3.36 1.87 10.59
CA VAL A 224 2.93 0.65 9.94
C VAL A 224 3.79 -0.51 10.44
N LYS A 225 3.13 -1.53 10.98
CA LYS A 225 3.77 -2.75 11.46
C LYS A 225 3.21 -3.96 10.74
N GLY A 226 4.03 -5.01 10.63
CA GLY A 226 3.59 -6.30 10.10
C GLY A 226 2.51 -6.92 10.99
N ARG A 227 1.58 -7.66 10.39
CA ARG A 227 0.44 -8.31 11.08
C ARG A 227 0.86 -9.10 12.32
N GLY A 228 1.97 -9.82 12.25
CA GLY A 228 2.51 -10.62 13.35
C GLY A 228 2.91 -9.81 14.59
N ASN A 229 2.90 -8.48 14.56
CA ASN A 229 3.11 -7.65 15.76
C ASN A 229 1.86 -7.45 16.60
N TYR A 230 0.69 -7.89 16.12
CA TYR A 230 -0.58 -7.69 16.82
C TYR A 230 -1.11 -8.99 17.42
N LEU A 231 -1.62 -8.89 18.64
CA LEU A 231 -2.31 -9.98 19.32
C LEU A 231 -3.61 -10.36 18.59
N CYS A 232 -3.85 -11.65 18.43
CA CYS A 232 -5.13 -12.18 17.96
C CYS A 232 -5.98 -12.64 19.16
N LEU A 233 -7.01 -11.87 19.49
CA LEU A 233 -7.95 -12.19 20.58
C LEU A 233 -8.55 -13.60 20.45
N ARG A 234 -8.82 -14.06 19.21
CA ARG A 234 -9.35 -15.41 18.96
C ARG A 234 -8.33 -16.49 19.33
N LYS A 235 -7.07 -16.33 18.92
CA LYS A 235 -6.03 -17.30 19.26
C LYS A 235 -5.74 -17.28 20.75
N ALA A 236 -5.60 -16.09 21.34
CA ALA A 236 -5.38 -15.92 22.77
C ALA A 236 -6.46 -16.61 23.64
N LYS A 237 -7.73 -16.54 23.25
CA LYS A 237 -8.85 -17.17 23.97
C LYS A 237 -9.04 -18.66 23.72
N ASN A 238 -8.54 -19.17 22.60
CA ASN A 238 -8.69 -20.55 22.20
C ASN A 238 -7.45 -21.41 22.51
N ILE A 239 -6.47 -20.86 23.21
CA ILE A 239 -5.37 -21.64 23.75
C ILE A 239 -5.96 -22.68 24.71
N ASN A 240 -5.76 -23.95 24.36
CA ASN A 240 -6.15 -25.08 25.19
C ASN A 240 -4.89 -25.83 25.66
N ASN A 241 -5.02 -26.61 26.74
CA ASN A 241 -3.91 -27.41 27.30
C ASN A 241 -3.21 -28.33 26.30
N THR A 242 -3.89 -28.77 25.24
CA THR A 242 -3.32 -29.59 24.16
C THR A 242 -2.32 -28.84 23.28
N ASP A 243 -2.45 -27.52 23.13
CA ASP A 243 -1.49 -26.67 22.39
C ASP A 243 -0.21 -26.37 23.20
N LEU A 244 -0.20 -26.78 24.47
CA LEU A 244 0.79 -26.45 25.49
C LEU A 244 1.66 -27.64 25.93
N GLY A 245 1.44 -28.82 25.36
CA GLY A 245 2.09 -30.08 25.78
C GLY A 245 3.63 -30.08 25.72
N ASP A 246 4.22 -29.18 24.91
CA ASP A 246 5.68 -29.03 24.75
C ASP A 246 6.23 -27.77 25.44
N PHE A 247 5.47 -27.13 26.32
CA PHE A 247 5.86 -25.89 26.98
C PHE A 247 6.39 -26.15 28.39
N SER A 248 7.54 -25.56 28.70
CA SER A 248 8.06 -25.47 30.07
C SER A 248 7.14 -24.61 30.95
N GLU A 249 7.24 -24.77 32.27
CA GLU A 249 6.49 -23.95 33.24
C GLU A 249 6.70 -22.43 33.02
N SER A 250 7.91 -22.03 32.62
CA SER A 250 8.24 -20.63 32.29
C SER A 250 7.53 -20.15 31.02
N GLU A 251 7.35 -21.01 30.02
CA GLU A 251 6.60 -20.68 28.80
C GLU A 251 5.10 -20.56 29.09
N MET A 252 4.58 -21.39 29.99
CA MET A 252 3.19 -21.32 30.47
C MET A 252 2.90 -20.02 31.23
N ASP A 253 3.78 -19.63 32.15
CA ASP A 253 3.68 -18.36 32.89
C ASP A 253 3.69 -17.15 31.95
N ASN A 254 4.61 -17.14 30.98
CA ASN A 254 4.65 -16.08 29.96
C ASN A 254 3.36 -16.02 29.13
N LEU A 255 2.77 -17.17 28.80
CA LEU A 255 1.52 -17.20 28.07
C LEU A 255 0.35 -16.66 28.89
N GLN A 256 0.28 -17.01 30.18
CA GLN A 256 -0.73 -16.47 31.09
C GLN A 256 -0.59 -14.95 31.22
N LYS A 257 0.64 -14.42 31.33
CA LYS A 257 0.91 -12.98 31.31
C LYS A 257 0.40 -12.29 30.05
N ILE A 258 0.51 -12.94 28.88
CA ILE A 258 -0.03 -12.40 27.62
C ILE A 258 -1.56 -12.41 27.63
N ILE A 259 -2.20 -13.47 28.14
CA ILE A 259 -3.65 -13.55 28.25
C ILE A 259 -4.17 -12.44 29.18
N ASP A 260 -3.53 -12.20 30.32
CA ASP A 260 -3.89 -11.13 31.24
C ASP A 260 -3.67 -9.75 30.62
N TRP A 261 -2.55 -9.57 29.90
CA TRP A 261 -2.24 -8.35 29.16
C TRP A 261 -3.25 -8.08 28.03
N SER A 262 -3.81 -9.12 27.40
CA SER A 262 -4.80 -9.00 26.32
C SER A 262 -6.05 -8.22 26.72
N GLY A 263 -6.41 -8.26 28.02
CA GLY A 263 -7.55 -7.53 28.58
C GLY A 263 -7.24 -6.07 28.92
N ARG A 264 -5.97 -5.65 28.91
CA ARG A 264 -5.51 -4.33 29.35
C ARG A 264 -4.86 -3.50 28.24
N THR A 265 -4.33 -4.15 27.20
CA THR A 265 -3.69 -3.48 26.07
C THR A 265 -4.67 -2.63 25.27
N ASN A 266 -4.18 -1.47 24.80
CA ASN A 266 -4.97 -0.55 24.00
C ASN A 266 -4.92 -0.91 22.51
N SER A 267 -3.72 -1.24 22.01
CA SER A 267 -3.51 -1.52 20.58
C SER A 267 -3.25 -3.00 20.27
N GLY A 268 -3.01 -3.85 21.27
CA GLY A 268 -2.61 -5.24 21.08
C GLY A 268 -1.24 -5.40 20.42
N ASP A 269 -0.46 -4.32 20.33
CA ASP A 269 0.89 -4.31 19.79
C ASP A 269 1.86 -4.94 20.78
N ARG A 270 2.66 -5.89 20.31
CA ARG A 270 3.67 -6.57 21.11
C ARG A 270 4.60 -5.60 21.86
N ASN A 271 4.88 -4.44 21.28
CA ASN A 271 5.79 -3.45 21.87
C ASN A 271 5.18 -2.68 23.05
N GLU A 272 3.87 -2.80 23.34
CA GLU A 272 3.28 -2.28 24.58
C GLU A 272 3.57 -3.17 25.80
N MET A 273 4.05 -4.42 25.59
CA MET A 273 4.41 -5.30 26.70
C MET A 273 5.67 -4.81 27.41
N ASN A 274 5.63 -4.79 28.74
CA ASN A 274 6.77 -4.46 29.60
C ASN A 274 7.58 -5.70 30.03
N PHE A 275 7.28 -6.87 29.46
CA PHE A 275 7.99 -8.13 29.69
C PHE A 275 8.41 -8.76 28.37
N GLN A 276 9.48 -9.57 28.42
CA GLN A 276 9.98 -10.26 27.23
C GLN A 276 9.21 -11.56 26.99
N VAL A 277 8.82 -11.77 25.74
CA VAL A 277 8.14 -12.98 25.29
C VAL A 277 8.96 -13.61 24.18
N SER A 278 9.19 -14.92 24.24
CA SER A 278 9.90 -15.64 23.17
C SER A 278 9.08 -15.62 21.87
N PHE A 279 9.76 -15.69 20.72
CA PHE A 279 9.06 -15.73 19.44
C PHE A 279 8.09 -16.93 19.35
N LYS A 280 8.51 -18.10 19.85
CA LYS A 280 7.72 -19.34 19.90
C LYS A 280 6.38 -19.15 20.62
N ILE A 281 6.36 -18.48 21.78
CA ILE A 281 5.12 -18.21 22.51
C ILE A 281 4.28 -17.17 21.78
N TRP A 282 4.90 -16.07 21.35
CA TRP A 282 4.18 -14.99 20.68
C TRP A 282 3.48 -15.47 19.40
N GLU A 283 4.13 -16.33 18.61
CA GLU A 283 3.56 -16.94 17.41
C GLU A 283 2.24 -17.66 17.70
N LYS A 284 2.08 -18.32 18.86
CA LYS A 284 0.82 -18.98 19.23
C LYS A 284 -0.36 -18.03 19.43
N VAL A 285 -0.11 -16.75 19.69
CA VAL A 285 -1.14 -15.75 19.97
C VAL A 285 -1.20 -14.62 18.95
N ALA A 286 -0.15 -14.46 18.16
CA ALA A 286 -0.03 -13.43 17.13
C ALA A 286 -1.08 -13.60 16.03
N SER A 287 -1.49 -12.48 15.43
CA SER A 287 -2.33 -12.45 14.25
C SER A 287 -1.57 -12.97 13.03
N GLU A 288 -2.23 -13.85 12.27
CA GLU A 288 -1.70 -14.47 11.06
C GLU A 288 -2.67 -14.25 9.89
N GLY A 289 -2.16 -14.18 8.67
CA GLY A 289 -2.96 -13.96 7.47
C GLY A 289 -3.88 -15.13 7.16
N ASP A 290 -3.29 -16.32 7.09
CA ASP A 290 -3.89 -17.51 6.49
C ASP A 290 -5.01 -18.13 7.33
N ILE A 291 -4.96 -17.94 8.65
CA ILE A 291 -5.94 -18.48 9.61
C ILE A 291 -6.95 -17.40 10.06
N CYS A 292 -6.90 -16.21 9.48
CA CYS A 292 -7.78 -15.11 9.89
C CYS A 292 -9.17 -15.26 9.26
N LEU A 293 -10.20 -15.30 10.11
CA LEU A 293 -11.60 -15.35 9.67
C LEU A 293 -12.15 -13.99 9.17
N ARG A 294 -11.35 -12.91 9.27
CA ARG A 294 -11.72 -11.55 8.85
C ARG A 294 -13.10 -11.13 9.40
N ASN A 295 -14.02 -10.72 8.53
CA ASN A 295 -15.38 -10.30 8.85
C ASN A 295 -16.22 -11.40 9.54
N LYS A 296 -15.86 -12.68 9.40
CA LYS A 296 -16.51 -13.80 10.11
C LYS A 296 -15.92 -14.04 11.51
N CYS A 297 -14.91 -13.29 11.92
CA CYS A 297 -14.30 -13.44 13.23
C CYS A 297 -15.25 -12.93 14.34
N PRO A 298 -15.54 -13.73 15.39
CA PRO A 298 -16.37 -13.29 16.52
C PRO A 298 -15.81 -12.09 17.29
N HIS A 299 -14.53 -11.76 17.08
CA HIS A 299 -13.84 -10.65 17.72
C HIS A 299 -13.48 -9.51 16.75
N TYR A 300 -14.09 -9.44 15.56
CA TYR A 300 -13.75 -8.45 14.52
C TYR A 300 -13.78 -7.00 15.05
N GLU A 301 -14.86 -6.59 15.72
CA GLU A 301 -15.01 -5.23 16.28
C GLU A 301 -13.92 -4.85 17.29
N LYS A 302 -13.41 -5.83 18.05
CA LYS A 302 -12.36 -5.64 19.05
C LYS A 302 -10.97 -5.99 18.49
N CYS A 303 -10.86 -6.34 17.21
CA CYS A 303 -9.61 -6.83 16.63
C CYS A 303 -8.57 -5.71 16.50
N PHE A 304 -7.50 -5.86 17.26
CA PHE A 304 -6.34 -4.96 17.27
C PHE A 304 -5.75 -4.70 15.88
N PHE A 305 -5.50 -5.75 15.10
CA PHE A 305 -4.97 -5.60 13.74
C PHE A 305 -5.93 -4.84 12.82
N MET A 306 -7.24 -5.09 12.89
CA MET A 306 -8.21 -4.39 12.03
C MET A 306 -8.36 -2.92 12.44
N LYS A 307 -8.29 -2.61 13.74
CA LYS A 307 -8.23 -1.22 14.23
C LYS A 307 -6.97 -0.50 13.73
N ALA A 308 -5.81 -1.13 13.85
CA ALA A 308 -4.56 -0.58 13.31
C ALA A 308 -4.65 -0.38 11.80
N ARG A 309 -5.26 -1.32 11.08
CA ARG A 309 -5.47 -1.20 9.63
C ARG A 309 -6.35 -0.02 9.25
N LYS A 310 -7.41 0.24 10.02
CA LYS A 310 -8.25 1.44 9.83
C LYS A 310 -7.45 2.72 10.05
N GLN A 311 -6.65 2.78 11.11
CA GLN A 311 -5.77 3.93 11.37
C GLN A 311 -4.79 4.19 10.22
N VAL A 312 -4.21 3.14 9.64
CA VAL A 312 -3.33 3.24 8.46
C VAL A 312 -4.06 3.86 7.26
N ASN A 313 -5.31 3.47 7.01
CA ASN A 313 -6.11 4.05 5.93
C ASN A 313 -6.49 5.51 6.19
N ASP A 314 -6.70 5.89 7.45
CA ASP A 314 -7.11 7.24 7.85
C ASP A 314 -5.93 8.21 8.03
N ALA A 315 -4.68 7.75 7.91
CA ALA A 315 -3.48 8.54 8.15
C ALA A 315 -3.06 9.39 6.94
N ASP A 316 -2.44 10.54 7.23
CA ASP A 316 -1.79 11.42 6.25
C ASP A 316 -0.31 11.04 6.06
N LEU A 317 0.33 10.62 7.16
CA LEU A 317 1.72 10.18 7.21
C LEU A 317 1.83 8.75 7.73
N LEU A 318 2.46 7.90 6.92
CA LEU A 318 2.78 6.53 7.27
C LEU A 318 4.27 6.36 7.45
N ILE A 319 4.67 5.83 8.61
CA ILE A 319 6.07 5.55 8.92
C ILE A 319 6.23 4.04 8.92
N THR A 320 7.14 3.53 8.11
CA THR A 320 7.38 2.09 7.96
C THR A 320 8.88 1.82 7.94
N ASN A 321 9.26 0.55 7.99
CA ASN A 321 10.60 0.15 7.61
C ASN A 321 10.67 -0.32 6.15
N HIS A 322 11.89 -0.41 5.60
CA HIS A 322 12.11 -0.89 4.24
C HIS A 322 11.53 -2.30 4.04
N HIS A 323 11.68 -3.20 5.00
CA HIS A 323 11.20 -4.58 4.87
C HIS A 323 9.68 -4.65 4.65
N ILE A 324 8.88 -3.90 5.41
CA ILE A 324 7.42 -3.86 5.28
C ILE A 324 7.03 -3.21 3.94
N TYR A 325 7.73 -2.15 3.53
CA TYR A 325 7.46 -1.51 2.25
C TYR A 325 7.71 -2.47 1.08
N PHE A 326 8.85 -3.18 1.07
CA PHE A 326 9.18 -4.12 -0.01
C PHE A 326 8.31 -5.40 0.04
N ALA A 327 7.89 -5.85 1.22
CA ALA A 327 6.89 -6.91 1.36
C ALA A 327 5.53 -6.51 0.77
N ASP A 328 5.08 -5.28 1.02
CA ASP A 328 3.86 -4.73 0.41
C ASP A 328 3.99 -4.66 -1.11
N LEU A 329 5.14 -4.19 -1.60
CA LEU A 329 5.41 -4.06 -3.02
C LEU A 329 5.45 -5.42 -3.75
N SER A 330 5.99 -6.47 -3.11
CA SER A 330 5.99 -7.83 -3.69
C SER A 330 4.56 -8.39 -3.78
N ILE A 331 3.74 -8.21 -2.75
CA ILE A 331 2.31 -8.59 -2.77
C ILE A 331 1.57 -7.83 -3.89
N ARG A 332 1.81 -6.53 -4.02
CA ARG A 332 1.18 -5.71 -5.07
C ARG A 332 1.57 -6.13 -6.48
N LYS A 333 2.81 -6.60 -6.68
CA LYS A 333 3.28 -7.12 -7.96
C LYS A 333 2.49 -8.35 -8.40
N GLU A 334 2.13 -9.24 -7.49
CA GLU A 334 1.38 -10.48 -7.79
C GLU A 334 -0.14 -10.26 -7.83
N THR A 335 -0.64 -9.41 -6.94
CA THR A 335 -2.07 -9.31 -6.65
C THR A 335 -2.72 -8.03 -7.21
N GLY A 336 -1.91 -7.07 -7.68
CA GLY A 336 -2.37 -5.75 -8.14
C GLY A 336 -2.33 -4.71 -7.01
N PHE A 337 -2.60 -3.44 -7.37
CA PHE A 337 -2.51 -2.31 -6.42
C PHE A 337 -3.70 -2.21 -5.44
N THR A 338 -4.79 -2.92 -5.70
CA THR A 338 -6.04 -2.87 -4.91
C THR A 338 -6.36 -4.22 -4.34
N THR A 339 -5.64 -4.60 -3.30
CA THR A 339 -5.97 -5.82 -2.57
C THR A 339 -6.11 -5.54 -1.09
N GLU A 340 -7.07 -6.24 -0.48
CA GLU A 340 -7.18 -6.32 0.99
C GLU A 340 -5.94 -6.96 1.64
N TYR A 341 -5.04 -7.52 0.82
CA TYR A 341 -3.79 -8.16 1.25
C TYR A 341 -2.61 -7.17 1.31
N ALA A 342 -2.67 -6.04 0.60
CA ALA A 342 -1.66 -4.99 0.72
C ALA A 342 -1.52 -4.56 2.18
N VAL A 343 -0.33 -4.21 2.65
CA VAL A 343 -0.04 -3.70 3.99
C VAL A 343 -0.18 -2.18 4.06
N LEU A 344 0.15 -1.50 2.97
CA LEU A 344 0.05 -0.04 2.84
C LEU A 344 -1.26 0.31 2.09
N PRO A 345 -1.85 1.51 2.31
CA PRO A 345 -2.95 2.02 1.50
C PRO A 345 -2.41 2.53 0.15
N ASN A 346 -3.26 3.13 -0.68
CA ASN A 346 -2.77 3.87 -1.85
C ASN A 346 -2.03 5.14 -1.38
N TYR A 347 -0.92 5.43 -2.06
CA TYR A 347 -0.07 6.61 -1.82
C TYR A 347 0.46 7.13 -3.15
N GLU A 348 0.94 8.37 -3.15
CA GLU A 348 1.63 9.01 -4.28
C GLU A 348 3.10 9.31 -3.95
N VAL A 349 3.43 9.52 -2.67
CA VAL A 349 4.78 9.89 -2.24
C VAL A 349 5.35 8.85 -1.29
N VAL A 350 6.55 8.38 -1.59
CA VAL A 350 7.39 7.61 -0.68
C VAL A 350 8.77 8.24 -0.57
N ILE A 351 9.25 8.36 0.66
CA ILE A 351 10.59 8.80 1.02
C ILE A 351 11.33 7.60 1.59
N PHE A 352 12.49 7.29 1.03
CA PHE A 352 13.41 6.29 1.59
C PHE A 352 14.52 7.02 2.34
N ASP A 353 14.47 6.95 3.67
CA ASP A 353 15.55 7.44 4.53
C ASP A 353 16.60 6.34 4.70
N GLU A 354 17.89 6.70 4.72
CA GLU A 354 19.01 5.75 4.68
C GLU A 354 18.90 4.73 3.51
N ALA A 355 18.58 5.27 2.33
CA ALA A 355 18.26 4.52 1.12
C ALA A 355 19.36 3.55 0.65
N HIS A 356 20.59 3.66 1.14
CA HIS A 356 21.67 2.71 0.83
C HIS A 356 21.34 1.26 1.26
N ASN A 357 20.39 1.06 2.18
CA ASN A 357 19.97 -0.28 2.62
C ASN A 357 18.91 -0.91 1.70
N ILE A 358 18.28 -0.16 0.80
CA ILE A 358 17.11 -0.64 0.05
C ILE A 358 17.45 -1.79 -0.90
N GLU A 359 18.64 -1.80 -1.49
CA GLU A 359 19.03 -2.81 -2.47
C GLU A 359 19.04 -4.20 -1.85
N LYS A 360 19.68 -4.33 -0.68
CA LYS A 360 19.73 -5.57 0.08
C LYS A 360 18.32 -6.05 0.44
N VAL A 361 17.49 -5.15 0.96
CA VAL A 361 16.11 -5.50 1.37
C VAL A 361 15.26 -5.90 0.17
N ALA A 362 15.37 -5.18 -0.95
CA ALA A 362 14.66 -5.51 -2.18
C ALA A 362 15.07 -6.89 -2.70
N LYS A 363 16.36 -7.22 -2.66
CA LYS A 363 16.86 -8.53 -3.08
C LYS A 363 16.20 -9.66 -2.29
N ASP A 364 16.04 -9.52 -0.98
CA ASP A 364 15.42 -10.53 -0.12
C ASP A 364 13.96 -10.83 -0.50
N TYR A 365 13.19 -9.82 -0.94
CA TYR A 365 11.77 -9.98 -1.29
C TYR A 365 11.51 -10.31 -2.76
N PHE A 366 12.43 -10.00 -3.66
CA PHE A 366 12.27 -10.24 -5.10
C PHE A 366 13.11 -11.42 -5.62
N SER A 367 13.82 -12.12 -4.74
CA SER A 367 14.58 -13.33 -5.07
C SER A 367 13.91 -14.57 -4.46
N TYR A 368 14.05 -15.70 -5.14
CA TYR A 368 13.69 -17.01 -4.60
C TYR A 368 14.97 -17.77 -4.23
N GLU A 369 15.04 -18.28 -3.01
CA GLU A 369 16.18 -19.08 -2.55
C GLU A 369 15.71 -20.46 -2.08
N ILE A 370 16.27 -21.51 -2.69
CA ILE A 370 16.06 -22.90 -2.29
C ILE A 370 17.36 -23.47 -1.73
N SER A 371 17.30 -24.08 -0.56
CA SER A 371 18.42 -24.82 0.02
C SER A 371 18.06 -26.28 0.18
N LYS A 372 19.06 -27.17 0.15
CA LYS A 372 18.85 -28.61 0.41
C LYS A 372 18.12 -28.86 1.72
N TYR A 373 18.44 -28.07 2.75
CA TYR A 373 17.76 -28.13 4.05
C TYR A 373 16.27 -27.71 3.95
N LYS A 374 15.96 -26.54 3.35
CA LYS A 374 14.57 -26.08 3.16
C LYS A 374 13.76 -27.09 2.34
N PHE A 375 14.36 -27.62 1.28
CA PHE A 375 13.75 -28.63 0.42
C PHE A 375 13.45 -29.93 1.19
N ASN A 376 14.43 -30.49 1.89
CA ASN A 376 14.26 -31.70 2.70
C ASN A 376 13.22 -31.50 3.80
N LYS A 377 13.21 -30.35 4.48
CA LYS A 377 12.21 -30.01 5.50
C LYS A 377 10.79 -30.00 4.90
N LEU A 378 10.62 -29.36 3.74
CA LEU A 378 9.32 -29.30 3.04
C LEU A 378 8.85 -30.69 2.60
N MET A 379 9.76 -31.51 2.06
CA MET A 379 9.47 -32.90 1.68
C MET A 379 9.07 -33.76 2.88
N ASN A 380 9.78 -33.63 4.01
CA ASN A 380 9.44 -34.36 5.23
C ASN A 380 8.08 -33.93 5.80
N GLN A 381 7.72 -32.64 5.73
CA GLN A 381 6.39 -32.18 6.13
C GLN A 381 5.28 -32.77 5.25
N LEU A 382 5.47 -32.78 3.92
CA LEU A 382 4.50 -33.41 3.00
C LEU A 382 4.41 -34.93 3.18
N TYR A 383 5.54 -35.58 3.48
CA TYR A 383 5.60 -37.02 3.75
C TYR A 383 4.90 -37.39 5.07
N ASN A 384 5.18 -36.66 6.15
CA ASN A 384 4.54 -36.87 7.45
C ASN A 384 3.03 -36.58 7.42
N TYR A 385 2.59 -35.62 6.59
CA TYR A 385 1.16 -35.36 6.37
C TYR A 385 0.42 -36.55 5.73
N LYS A 386 1.10 -37.39 4.93
CA LYS A 386 0.55 -38.67 4.45
C LYS A 386 0.54 -39.76 5.53
N GLY A 387 1.53 -39.77 6.43
CA GLY A 387 1.63 -40.74 7.53
C GLY A 387 0.50 -40.60 8.56
N GLU A 388 0.14 -39.38 8.95
CA GLU A 388 -0.93 -39.13 9.93
C GLU A 388 -2.34 -39.40 9.38
N ARG A 389 -2.56 -39.22 8.07
CA ARG A 389 -3.83 -39.60 7.42
C ARG A 389 -4.06 -41.12 7.43
N ASN A 390 -2.99 -41.91 7.34
CA ASN A 390 -3.10 -43.37 7.38
C ASN A 390 -3.31 -43.94 8.80
N GLN A 391 -3.02 -43.18 9.87
CA GLN A 391 -3.27 -43.63 11.24
C GLN A 391 -4.69 -43.30 11.76
N LYS A 392 -5.40 -42.34 11.18
CA LYS A 392 -6.80 -42.02 11.56
C LYS A 392 -7.88 -42.79 10.79
N SER A 393 -7.51 -43.65 9.85
CA SER A 393 -8.43 -44.53 9.11
C SER A 393 -8.36 -46.00 9.54
N GLY A 394 -7.61 -46.32 10.60
CA GLY A 394 -7.53 -47.66 11.19
C GLY A 394 -8.19 -47.67 12.58
N SER A 395 -9.51 -47.57 12.62
CA SER A 395 -10.31 -47.85 13.82
C SER A 395 -11.57 -48.58 13.39
N LEU A 396 -11.48 -49.91 13.39
CA LEU A 396 -12.60 -50.82 13.58
C LEU A 396 -12.20 -51.79 14.70
#